data_AF-A0A7J3I3G1-F1
#
_entry.id   AF-A0A7J3I3G1-F1
#
_cell.length_a   1.000
_cell.length_b   1.000
_cell.length_c   1.000
_cell.angle_alpha   90.00
_cell.angle_beta   90.00
_cell.angle_gamma   90.00
#
_symmetry.space_group_name_H-M   'P 1'
#
loop_
_entity.id
_entity.type
_entity.pdbx_description
1 polymer ?
#
loop_
_entity_poly.entity_id
_entity_poly.type
_entity_poly.pdbx_seq_one_letter_code
_entity_poly.pdbx_strand_id
1 'polypeptide(L)' 'MLKMVLEYLEEKMSGVMLDRVKRINNSKLHAFLGEIIRLCEPSSVFVSTGSLEDYEYIRRKAIESGEEIPT' A
#
# COMPACT_ATOMS: atom_id res chain seq x y z
N MET A 1 -14.79 15.56 -3.64
CA MET A 1 -14.28 14.29 -4.23
C MET A 1 -12.90 13.91 -3.70
N LEU A 2 -11.83 14.65 -4.02
CA LEU A 2 -10.46 14.35 -3.55
C LEU A 2 -10.33 14.23 -2.01
N LYS A 3 -10.97 15.14 -1.27
CA LYS A 3 -10.96 15.14 0.20
C LYS A 3 -11.52 13.84 0.80
N MET A 4 -12.64 13.35 0.25
CA MET A 4 -13.26 12.07 0.66
C MET A 4 -12.39 10.85 0.34
N VAL A 5 -11.61 10.91 -0.75
CA VAL A 5 -10.73 9.81 -1.13
C VAL A 5 -9.56 9.70 -0.15
N LEU A 6 -8.93 10.81 0.21
CA LEU A 6 -7.82 10.79 1.17
C LEU A 6 -8.27 10.39 2.59
N GLU A 7 -9.45 10.86 3.02
CA GLU A 7 -10.07 10.42 4.29
C GLU A 7 -10.33 8.89 4.27
N TYR A 8 -10.84 8.35 3.17
CA TYR A 8 -11.01 6.90 3.02
C TYR A 8 -9.68 6.14 3.06
N LEU A 9 -8.64 6.66 2.40
CA LEU A 9 -7.31 6.03 2.43
C LEU A 9 -6.68 6.12 3.83
N GLU A 10 -6.93 7.18 4.59
CA GLU A 10 -6.52 7.33 5.99
C GLU A 10 -7.11 6.25 6.89
N GLU A 11 -8.36 5.84 6.66
CA GLU A 11 -9.00 4.76 7.41
C GLU A 11 -8.47 3.37 7.05
N LYS A 12 -8.01 3.19 5.80
CA LYS A 12 -7.64 1.87 5.25
C LYS A 12 -6.14 1.58 5.26
N MET A 13 -5.31 2.60 5.47
CA MET A 13 -3.84 2.48 5.39
C MET A 13 -3.20 2.91 6.70
N SER A 14 -2.06 2.31 7.04
CA SER A 14 -1.23 2.87 8.12
C SER A 14 -0.67 4.24 7.72
N GLY A 15 -0.36 5.09 8.70
CA GLY A 15 0.19 6.42 8.44
C GLY A 15 1.42 6.42 7.54
N VAL A 16 2.35 5.46 7.75
CA VAL A 16 3.56 5.32 6.93
C VAL A 16 3.23 5.02 5.46
N MET A 17 2.25 4.16 5.20
CA MET A 17 1.85 3.79 3.83
C MET A 17 1.07 4.92 3.17
N LEU A 18 0.20 5.59 3.92
CA LEU A 18 -0.50 6.77 3.45
C LEU A 18 0.46 7.90 3.08
N ASP A 19 1.48 8.16 3.88
CA ASP A 19 2.49 9.18 3.61
C ASP A 19 3.25 8.89 2.30
N ARG A 20 3.52 7.61 2.01
CA ARG A 20 4.10 7.17 0.73
C ARG A 20 3.17 7.53 -0.45
N VAL A 21 1.86 7.30 -0.33
CA VAL A 21 0.87 7.67 -1.36
C VAL A 21 0.73 9.18 -1.52
N LYS A 22 0.69 9.94 -0.41
CA LYS A 22 0.54 11.40 -0.41
C LYS A 22 1.70 12.12 -1.09
N ARG A 23 2.91 11.54 -1.08
CA ARG A 23 4.07 12.07 -1.83
C ARG A 23 3.86 12.03 -3.35
N ILE A 24 2.98 11.15 -3.84
CA ILE A 24 2.61 11.11 -5.26
C ILE A 24 1.45 12.09 -5.44
N ASN A 25 1.73 13.31 -5.90
CA ASN A 25 0.72 14.33 -6.15
C ASN A 25 -0.09 14.04 -7.43
N ASN A 26 -0.88 12.96 -7.40
CA ASN A 26 -1.69 12.48 -8.51
C ASN A 26 -3.07 12.04 -8.00
N SER A 27 -4.06 12.91 -8.20
CA SER A 27 -5.43 12.69 -7.75
C SER A 27 -6.13 11.51 -8.42
N LYS A 28 -5.79 11.21 -9.69
CA LYS A 28 -6.34 10.05 -10.41
C LYS A 28 -5.84 8.75 -9.79
N LEU A 29 -4.57 8.70 -9.41
CA LEU A 29 -4.00 7.56 -8.69
C LEU A 29 -4.70 7.36 -7.34
N HIS A 30 -4.89 8.43 -6.56
CA HIS A 30 -5.57 8.33 -5.26
C HIS A 30 -7.00 7.79 -5.42
N ALA A 31 -7.74 8.29 -6.42
CA ALA A 31 -9.09 7.80 -6.71
C ALA A 31 -9.09 6.31 -7.10
N PHE A 32 -8.16 5.91 -7.96
CA PHE A 32 -7.99 4.51 -8.38
C PHE A 32 -7.67 3.59 -7.18
N LEU A 33 -6.74 3.99 -6.30
CA LEU A 33 -6.43 3.23 -5.09
C LEU A 33 -7.67 3.08 -4.20
N GLY A 34 -8.43 4.17 -4.00
CA GLY A 34 -9.67 4.12 -3.23
C GLY A 34 -10.72 3.18 -3.82
N GLU A 35 -10.81 3.09 -5.14
CA GLU A 35 -11.68 2.14 -5.83
C GLU A 35 -11.26 0.68 -5.61
N ILE A 36 -9.99 0.36 -5.86
CA ILE A 36 -9.47 -1.01 -5.72
C ILE A 36 -9.51 -1.47 -4.27
N ILE A 37 -9.14 -0.62 -3.30
CA ILE A 37 -9.18 -0.97 -1.87
C ILE A 37 -10.61 -1.25 -1.42
N ARG A 38 -11.60 -0.51 -1.94
CA ARG A 38 -13.02 -0.75 -1.65
C ARG A 38 -13.52 -2.05 -2.26
N LEU A 39 -13.08 -2.37 -3.47
CA LEU A 39 -13.50 -3.58 -4.17
C LEU A 39 -12.89 -4.85 -3.56
N CYS A 40 -11.60 -4.80 -3.21
CA CYS A 40 -10.86 -5.98 -2.75
C CYS A 40 -10.93 -6.21 -1.24
N GLU A 41 -11.32 -5.20 -0.46
CA GLU A 41 -11.35 -5.22 1.01
C GLU A 41 -10.12 -5.90 1.65
N PRO A 42 -8.88 -5.45 1.32
CA PRO A 42 -7.67 -6.12 1.80
C PRO A 42 -7.51 -5.94 3.32
N SER A 43 -6.86 -6.92 3.96
CA SER A 43 -6.51 -6.83 5.39
C SER A 43 -5.47 -5.75 5.69
N SER A 44 -4.60 -5.43 4.73
CA SER A 44 -3.64 -4.33 4.80
C SER A 44 -3.20 -3.89 3.41
N VAL A 45 -2.70 -2.65 3.30
CA VAL A 45 -2.12 -2.09 2.07
C VAL A 45 -0.66 -1.77 2.32
N PHE A 46 0.24 -2.28 1.47
CA PHE A 46 1.66 -1.98 1.51
C PHE A 46 2.08 -1.23 0.24
N VAL A 47 2.83 -0.15 0.39
CA VAL A 47 3.33 0.67 -0.72
C VAL A 47 4.84 0.62 -0.69
N SER A 48 5.47 -0.11 -1.62
CA SER A 48 6.93 -0.17 -1.69
C SER A 48 7.52 1.14 -2.23
N THR A 49 8.60 1.59 -1.60
CA THR A 49 9.45 2.70 -2.05
C THR A 49 10.66 2.23 -2.86
N GLY A 50 10.85 0.91 -2.99
CA GLY A 50 12.06 0.34 -3.59
C GLY A 50 13.30 0.40 -2.70
N SER A 51 13.15 0.76 -1.41
CA SER A 51 14.25 0.72 -0.45
C SER A 51 14.66 -0.71 -0.12
N LEU A 52 15.86 -0.88 0.43
CA LEU A 52 16.36 -2.19 0.86
C LEU A 52 15.45 -2.79 1.94
N GLU A 53 14.95 -1.97 2.86
CA GLU A 53 14.06 -2.40 3.94
C GLU A 53 12.71 -2.91 3.42
N ASP A 54 12.15 -2.25 2.39
CA ASP A 54 10.92 -2.71 1.75
C ASP A 54 11.14 -4.02 0.99
N TYR A 55 12.30 -4.16 0.33
CA TYR A 55 12.70 -5.40 -0.33
C TYR A 55 12.82 -6.56 0.67
N GLU A 56 13.50 -6.34 1.79
CA GLU A 56 13.65 -7.33 2.85
C GLU A 56 12.30 -7.70 3.50
N TYR A 57 11.41 -6.72 3.68
CA TYR A 57 10.04 -6.98 4.13
C TYR A 57 9.28 -7.90 3.17
N ILE A 58 9.31 -7.60 1.87
CA ILE A 58 8.64 -8.40 0.84
C ILE A 58 9.23 -9.81 0.78
N ARG A 59 10.57 -9.93 0.73
CA ARG A 59 11.26 -11.23 0.74
C ARG A 59 10.88 -12.06 1.96
N ARG A 60 10.89 -11.47 3.16
CA ARG A 60 10.47 -12.16 4.38
C ARG A 60 9.03 -12.64 4.27
N LYS A 61 8.11 -11.82 3.74
CA LYS A 61 6.71 -12.21 3.54
C LYS A 61 6.55 -13.34 2.53
N ALA A 62 7.30 -13.31 1.42
CA ALA A 62 7.30 -14.38 0.43
C ALA A 62 7.85 -15.70 0.99
N ILE A 63 8.88 -15.64 1.85
CA ILE A 63 9.37 -16.82 2.58
C ILE A 63 8.32 -17.34 3.57
N GLU A 64 7.70 -16.45 4.36
CA GLU A 64 6.64 -16.81 5.32
C GLU A 64 5.42 -17.46 4.64
N SER A 65 5.05 -17.01 3.43
CA SER A 65 3.95 -17.58 2.64
C SER A 65 4.34 -18.81 1.81
N GLY A 66 5.64 -19.10 1.68
CA GLY A 66 6.16 -20.19 0.85
C GLY A 66 6.24 -19.86 -0.64
N GLU A 67 6.06 -18.60 -1.04
CA GLU A 67 6.29 -18.11 -2.40
C GLU A 67 7.78 -18.10 -2.78
N GLU A 68 8.67 -17.89 -1.80
CA GLU A 68 10.13 -17.93 -1.98
C GLU A 68 10.77 -19.00 -1.08
N ILE A 69 11.72 -19.78 -1.65
CA ILE A 69 12.52 -20.75 -0.90
C ILE A 69 13.75 -20.04 -0.34
N PRO A 70 14.01 -20.07 0.99
CA PRO A 70 15.21 -19.50 1.58
C PRO A 70 16.50 -20.09 0.99
N THR A 71 17.44 -19.22 0.63
CA THR A 71 18.77 -19.56 0.12
C THR A 71 19.85 -18.92 0.98
#